data_AF-A0A8C4NP28-F1
#
_entry.id   AF-A0A8C4NP28-F1
#
_cell.length_a   1.000
_cell.length_b   1.000
_cell.length_c   1.000
_cell.angle_alpha   90.00
_cell.angle_beta   90.00
_cell.angle_gamma   90.00
#
_symmetry.space_group_name_H-M   'P 1'
#
loop_
_entity.id
_entity.type
_entity.pdbx_description
1 polymer ?
#
loop_
_entity_poly.entity_id
_entity_poly.type
_entity_poly.pdbx_seq_one_letter_code
_entity_poly.pdbx_strand_id
1 'polypeptide(L)'
;MQCHCFINFTVSFPLGKAHQIISKRDNVFYVLGGRSLIFCSLRFKNDPLHSYYTSYFPMSVMACGLNDCWGIDSSGDLRYIITTSTCAISLSSFSIFGDFVALDVSDNGVVYVIDANWKLYQSVGVRTNISSWVALLPGKNIKSLSVDGDQLWLVTVEGTIMLCNV
;
A
#
# COMPACT_ATOMS: atom_id res chain seq x y z
N MET A 1 26.20 8.80 3.98
CA MET A 1 25.55 7.53 3.61
C MET A 1 25.07 7.68 2.17
N GLN A 2 25.67 6.95 1.24
CA GLN A 2 25.35 7.03 -0.19
C GLN A 2 24.53 5.79 -0.54
N CYS A 3 23.22 5.96 -0.70
CA CYS A 3 22.35 4.87 -1.15
C CYS A 3 22.60 4.63 -2.65
N HIS A 4 23.30 3.56 -2.98
CA HIS A 4 23.47 3.11 -4.36
C HIS A 4 22.31 2.18 -4.72
N CYS A 5 21.23 2.73 -5.30
CA CYS A 5 20.24 1.92 -6.02
C CYS A 5 20.81 1.56 -7.40
N PHE A 6 21.40 0.37 -7.54
CA PHE A 6 21.80 -0.17 -8.84
C PHE A 6 20.82 -1.22 -9.31
N ILE A 7 19.67 -0.79 -9.83
CA ILE A 7 18.97 -1.50 -10.90
C ILE A 7 18.32 -0.43 -11.79
N ASN A 8 18.90 -0.17 -12.97
CA ASN A 8 18.27 0.69 -13.98
C ASN A 8 17.26 -0.16 -14.76
N PHE A 9 16.00 -0.18 -14.32
CA PHE A 9 14.88 -0.59 -15.16
C PHE A 9 14.08 0.66 -15.55
N THR A 10 13.88 0.84 -16.86
CA THR A 10 12.93 1.84 -17.36
C THR A 10 11.60 1.14 -17.60
N VAL A 11 10.64 1.32 -16.68
CA VAL A 11 9.27 0.88 -16.91
C VAL A 11 8.50 2.05 -17.52
N SER A 12 8.10 1.91 -18.79
CA SER A 12 7.29 2.90 -19.49
C SER A 12 5.82 2.56 -19.32
N PHE A 13 5.09 3.36 -18.55
CA PHE A 13 3.66 3.14 -18.35
C PHE A 13 2.85 3.81 -19.46
N PRO A 14 1.86 3.12 -20.04
CA PRO A 14 1.14 3.63 -21.22
C PRO A 14 0.32 4.91 -20.98
N LEU A 15 0.11 5.34 -19.73
CA LEU A 15 -0.87 6.39 -19.41
C LEU A 15 -0.38 7.44 -18.37
N GLY A 16 0.91 7.54 -18.07
CA GLY A 16 1.45 8.65 -17.27
C GLY A 16 2.57 8.29 -16.30
N LYS A 17 2.85 9.21 -15.36
CA LYS A 17 3.85 9.00 -14.30
C LYS A 17 3.26 8.14 -13.17
N ALA A 18 3.98 7.10 -12.79
CA ALA A 18 3.73 6.37 -11.56
C ALA A 18 4.22 7.18 -10.35
N HIS A 19 3.47 7.16 -9.25
CA HIS A 19 3.92 7.72 -7.97
C HIS A 19 4.11 6.64 -6.88
N GLN A 20 3.55 5.43 -7.06
CA GLN A 20 3.74 4.31 -6.14
C GLN A 20 3.78 2.98 -6.92
N ILE A 21 4.61 2.04 -6.46
CA ILE A 21 4.69 0.66 -6.94
C ILE A 21 4.57 -0.26 -5.72
N ILE A 22 3.78 -1.32 -5.81
CA ILE A 22 3.56 -2.32 -4.76
C ILE A 22 3.90 -3.71 -5.31
N SER A 23 4.70 -4.50 -4.58
CA SER A 23 5.19 -5.81 -5.04
C SER A 23 5.12 -6.92 -3.99
N LYS A 24 4.24 -6.82 -2.99
CA LYS A 24 4.13 -7.80 -1.90
C LYS A 24 3.44 -9.12 -2.26
N ARG A 25 2.79 -9.22 -3.43
CA ARG A 25 2.17 -10.47 -3.89
C ARG A 25 3.07 -11.19 -4.90
N ASP A 26 3.11 -12.51 -4.79
CA ASP A 26 3.88 -13.36 -5.70
C ASP A 26 3.54 -13.09 -7.16
N ASN A 27 4.56 -12.66 -7.92
CA ASN A 27 4.48 -12.41 -9.36
C ASN A 27 3.43 -11.36 -9.78
N VAL A 28 2.99 -10.49 -8.87
CA VAL A 28 2.07 -9.39 -9.18
C VAL A 28 2.64 -8.09 -8.65
N PHE A 29 2.66 -7.06 -9.50
CA PHE A 29 2.91 -5.71 -9.05
C PHE A 29 1.76 -4.78 -9.44
N TYR A 30 1.43 -3.87 -8.52
CA TYR A 30 0.49 -2.79 -8.74
C TYR A 30 1.26 -1.48 -8.91
N VAL A 31 0.80 -0.64 -9.80
CA VAL A 31 1.35 0.70 -10.02
C VAL A 31 0.24 1.71 -9.96
N LEU A 32 0.38 2.71 -9.11
CA LEU A 32 -0.55 3.83 -9.03
C LEU A 32 -0.01 4.99 -9.85
N GLY A 33 -0.80 5.42 -10.82
CA GLY A 33 -0.50 6.54 -11.71
C GLY A 33 -1.30 7.79 -11.39
N GLY A 34 -0.79 8.95 -11.81
CA GLY A 34 -1.50 10.23 -11.74
C GLY A 34 -2.70 10.23 -12.69
N ARG A 35 -3.87 9.80 -12.18
CA ARG A 35 -5.24 9.78 -12.76
C ARG A 35 -6.06 8.60 -12.18
N SER A 36 -5.80 8.16 -10.95
CA SER A 36 -6.62 7.10 -10.33
C SER A 36 -6.53 5.75 -11.04
N LEU A 37 -5.43 5.52 -11.76
CA LEU A 37 -5.22 4.30 -12.52
C LEU A 37 -4.33 3.36 -11.71
N ILE A 38 -4.85 2.16 -11.48
CA ILE A 38 -4.06 1.04 -10.98
C ILE A 38 -3.70 0.18 -12.19
N PHE A 39 -2.40 0.06 -12.47
CA PHE A 39 -1.88 -0.92 -13.42
C PHE A 39 -1.48 -2.16 -12.64
N CYS A 40 -1.91 -3.32 -13.12
CA CYS A 40 -1.48 -4.59 -12.58
C CYS A 40 -0.81 -5.41 -13.69
N SER A 41 0.30 -6.06 -13.38
CA SER A 41 1.02 -6.93 -14.30
C SER A 41 1.29 -8.27 -13.65
N LEU A 42 1.03 -9.33 -14.41
CA LEU A 42 1.33 -10.71 -14.03
C LEU A 42 2.72 -11.08 -14.58
N ARG A 43 3.65 -11.41 -13.67
CA ARG A 43 5.04 -11.87 -13.93
C ARG A 43 5.99 -10.82 -14.53
N PHE A 44 7.17 -10.70 -13.94
CA PHE A 44 8.36 -10.05 -14.54
C PHE A 44 9.13 -11.00 -15.49
N LYS A 45 8.47 -11.96 -16.14
CA LYS A 45 9.18 -12.89 -17.04
C LYS A 45 9.28 -12.26 -18.41
N ASN A 46 10.37 -11.55 -18.73
CA ASN A 46 10.87 -11.18 -20.08
C ASN A 46 9.84 -11.26 -21.23
N ASP A 47 8.65 -10.71 -21.05
CA ASP A 47 7.57 -10.81 -22.01
C ASP A 47 7.51 -9.43 -22.66
N PRO A 48 7.79 -9.32 -23.97
CA PRO A 48 7.71 -8.05 -24.68
C PRO A 48 6.27 -7.48 -24.66
N LEU A 49 5.27 -8.27 -24.29
CA LEU A 49 3.88 -7.86 -24.14
C LEU A 49 3.49 -7.82 -22.65
N HIS A 50 3.94 -6.78 -21.93
CA HIS A 50 3.40 -6.50 -20.59
C HIS A 50 1.88 -6.29 -20.70
N SER A 51 1.10 -7.28 -20.28
CA SER A 51 -0.35 -7.16 -20.18
C SER A 51 -0.71 -6.36 -18.94
N TYR A 52 -0.80 -5.04 -19.10
CA TYR A 52 -1.29 -4.17 -18.05
C TYR A 52 -2.82 -4.24 -17.98
N TYR A 53 -3.35 -4.65 -16.84
CA TYR A 53 -4.76 -4.47 -16.53
C TYR A 53 -4.92 -3.08 -15.91
N THR A 54 -5.78 -2.26 -16.50
CA THR A 54 -6.10 -0.93 -15.98
C THR A 54 -7.44 -0.96 -15.29
N SER A 55 -7.49 -0.49 -14.04
CA SER A 55 -8.75 -0.20 -13.35
C SER A 55 -8.74 1.23 -12.85
N TYR A 56 -9.91 1.89 -12.93
CA TYR A 56 -10.08 3.27 -12.50
C TYR A 56 -10.63 3.31 -11.08
N PHE A 57 -9.74 3.52 -10.11
CA PHE A 57 -10.09 3.70 -8.71
C PHE A 57 -9.24 4.84 -8.13
N PRO A 58 -9.87 5.95 -7.68
CA PRO A 58 -9.17 7.11 -7.14
C PRO A 58 -8.57 6.81 -5.77
N MET A 59 -7.40 6.18 -5.79
CA MET A 59 -6.58 5.93 -4.60
C MET A 59 -5.38 6.88 -4.60
N SER A 60 -5.10 7.46 -3.44
CA SER A 60 -3.89 8.22 -3.16
C SER A 60 -2.72 7.30 -2.79
N VAL A 61 -3.01 6.20 -2.07
CA VAL A 61 -2.06 5.19 -1.64
C VAL A 61 -2.73 3.81 -1.70
N MET A 62 -1.98 2.78 -2.04
CA MET A 62 -2.39 1.38 -1.94
C MET A 62 -1.30 0.55 -1.27
N ALA A 63 -1.70 -0.46 -0.51
CA ALA A 63 -0.80 -1.49 -0.01
C ALA A 63 -1.51 -2.85 -0.03
N CYS A 64 -0.72 -3.92 -0.10
CA CYS A 64 -1.23 -5.29 -0.16
C CYS A 64 -0.48 -6.17 0.81
N GLY A 65 -1.21 -7.06 1.48
CA GLY A 65 -0.64 -8.28 2.07
C GLY A 65 -0.65 -9.41 1.03
N LEU A 66 -0.48 -10.65 1.49
CA LEU A 66 -0.49 -11.83 0.61
C LEU A 66 -1.84 -12.04 -0.09
N ASN A 67 -2.94 -11.75 0.61
CA ASN A 67 -4.29 -12.16 0.22
C ASN A 67 -5.29 -11.01 0.09
N ASP A 68 -4.92 -9.81 0.51
CA ASP A 68 -5.78 -8.64 0.50
C ASP A 68 -5.00 -7.39 0.13
N CYS A 69 -5.73 -6.40 -0.35
CA CYS A 69 -5.19 -5.08 -0.62
C CYS A 69 -6.13 -4.04 -0.03
N TRP A 70 -5.55 -2.91 0.33
CA TRP A 70 -6.23 -1.76 0.86
C TRP A 70 -5.73 -0.52 0.15
N GLY A 71 -6.62 0.46 0.01
CA GLY A 71 -6.27 1.76 -0.52
C GLY A 71 -6.85 2.87 0.32
N ILE A 72 -6.19 4.01 0.34
CA ILE A 72 -6.74 5.27 0.84
C ILE A 72 -7.22 6.05 -0.38
N ASP A 73 -8.47 6.50 -0.37
CA ASP A 73 -8.99 7.32 -1.45
C ASP A 73 -8.61 8.81 -1.30
N SER A 74 -9.10 9.66 -2.19
CA SER A 74 -8.80 11.10 -2.14
C SER A 74 -9.40 11.84 -0.94
N SER A 75 -10.38 11.24 -0.26
CA SER A 75 -11.02 11.80 0.93
C SER A 75 -10.29 11.43 2.22
N GLY A 76 -9.33 10.51 2.16
CA GLY A 76 -8.66 9.94 3.33
C GLY A 76 -9.29 8.64 3.83
N ASP A 77 -10.36 8.16 3.19
CA ASP A 77 -11.08 6.97 3.62
C ASP A 77 -10.33 5.69 3.21
N LEU A 78 -10.37 4.70 4.08
CA LEU A 78 -9.76 3.40 3.83
C LEU A 78 -10.76 2.47 3.10
N ARG A 79 -10.32 1.89 1.99
CA ARG A 79 -11.13 1.09 1.05
C ARG A 79 -10.54 -0.31 0.91
N TYR A 80 -11.35 -1.34 1.11
CA TYR A 80 -10.93 -2.72 0.87
C TYR A 80 -10.95 -3.03 -0.63
N ILE A 81 -9.84 -3.54 -1.14
CA ILE A 81 -9.63 -3.83 -2.56
C ILE A 81 -9.63 -5.35 -2.75
N ILE A 82 -10.62 -5.82 -3.50
CA ILE A 82 -10.73 -7.21 -3.92
C ILE A 82 -9.85 -7.40 -5.14
N THR A 83 -8.91 -8.33 -5.06
CA THR A 83 -7.97 -8.63 -6.14
C THR A 83 -8.07 -10.10 -6.53
N THR A 84 -8.19 -10.38 -7.83
CA THR A 84 -8.17 -11.75 -8.35
C THR A 84 -6.75 -12.17 -8.73
N SER A 85 -6.54 -13.47 -8.96
CA SER A 85 -5.30 -14.01 -9.53
C SER A 85 -5.00 -13.51 -10.95
N THR A 86 -5.96 -12.86 -11.61
CA THR A 86 -5.86 -12.35 -12.99
C THR A 86 -5.68 -10.84 -13.06
N CYS A 87 -5.18 -10.19 -12.00
CA CYS A 87 -5.02 -8.74 -11.94
C CYS A 87 -6.34 -7.94 -12.05
N ALA A 88 -7.51 -8.59 -11.96
CA ALA A 88 -8.77 -7.88 -11.89
C ALA A 88 -8.93 -7.30 -10.47
N ILE A 89 -9.29 -6.02 -10.43
CA ILE A 89 -9.45 -5.26 -9.19
C ILE A 89 -10.89 -4.78 -9.11
N SER A 90 -11.51 -4.94 -7.95
CA SER A 90 -12.78 -4.31 -7.61
C SER A 90 -12.74 -3.72 -6.21
N LEU A 91 -13.55 -2.68 -5.97
CA LEU A 91 -13.72 -2.13 -4.64
C LEU A 91 -14.84 -2.87 -3.93
N SER A 92 -14.58 -3.20 -2.66
CA SER A 92 -15.65 -3.59 -1.76
C SER A 92 -16.56 -2.40 -1.45
N SER A 93 -17.80 -2.69 -1.09
CA SER A 93 -18.70 -1.72 -0.45
C SER A 93 -18.25 -1.35 0.97
N PHE A 94 -17.33 -2.12 1.56
CA PHE A 94 -16.74 -1.84 2.86
C PHE A 94 -15.75 -0.68 2.77
N SER A 95 -16.01 0.37 3.55
CA SER A 95 -15.12 1.51 3.75
C SER A 95 -15.05 1.88 5.22
N ILE A 96 -13.88 2.35 5.65
CA ILE A 96 -13.67 2.90 7.00
C ILE A 96 -13.39 4.38 6.82
N PHE A 97 -14.29 5.21 7.34
CA PHE A 97 -14.13 6.66 7.33
C PHE A 97 -12.96 7.08 8.22
N GLY A 98 -12.15 8.02 7.72
CA GLY A 98 -11.03 8.57 8.46
C GLY A 98 -10.21 9.54 7.61
N ASP A 99 -9.20 10.13 8.24
CA ASP A 99 -8.26 11.04 7.57
C ASP A 99 -6.91 10.35 7.40
N PHE A 100 -6.88 9.17 6.76
CA PHE A 100 -5.65 8.41 6.60
C PHE A 100 -4.78 8.98 5.48
N VAL A 101 -3.45 8.90 5.63
CA VAL A 101 -2.48 9.44 4.66
C VAL A 101 -1.43 8.43 4.21
N ALA A 102 -1.24 7.35 4.97
CA ALA A 102 -0.40 6.24 4.58
C ALA A 102 -0.91 4.95 5.19
N LEU A 103 -0.62 3.83 4.53
CA LEU A 103 -0.92 2.51 5.06
C LEU A 103 0.16 1.50 4.66
N ASP A 104 0.20 0.40 5.38
CA ASP A 104 0.76 -0.86 4.90
C ASP A 104 -0.01 -2.04 5.50
N VAL A 105 0.12 -3.20 4.86
CA VAL A 105 -0.62 -4.41 5.21
C VAL A 105 0.38 -5.54 5.41
N SER A 106 0.27 -6.26 6.53
CA SER A 106 1.09 -7.43 6.80
C SER A 106 0.60 -8.63 6.01
N ASP A 107 1.44 -9.66 5.90
CA ASP A 107 1.09 -10.91 5.22
C ASP A 107 -0.11 -11.63 5.86
N ASN A 108 -0.32 -11.40 7.15
CA ASN A 108 -1.45 -11.92 7.92
C ASN A 108 -2.73 -11.05 7.79
N GLY A 109 -2.68 -9.95 7.03
CA GLY A 109 -3.81 -9.05 6.77
C GLY A 109 -4.05 -7.99 7.84
N VAL A 110 -3.12 -7.83 8.80
CA VAL A 110 -3.16 -6.71 9.77
C VAL A 110 -2.84 -5.42 9.02
N VAL A 111 -3.68 -4.41 9.22
CA VAL A 111 -3.54 -3.12 8.56
C VAL A 111 -2.92 -2.13 9.54
N TYR A 112 -1.87 -1.45 9.08
CA TYR A 112 -1.27 -0.33 9.79
C TYR A 112 -1.56 0.94 9.00
N VAL A 113 -2.00 1.99 9.68
CA VAL A 113 -2.34 3.27 9.06
C VAL A 113 -1.71 4.43 9.80
N ILE A 114 -1.44 5.49 9.07
CA ILE A 114 -1.07 6.80 9.61
C ILE A 114 -2.20 7.77 9.27
N ASP A 115 -2.67 8.52 10.27
CA ASP A 115 -3.65 9.59 10.06
C ASP A 115 -2.99 10.92 9.66
N ALA A 116 -3.80 11.91 9.30
CA ALA A 116 -3.34 13.25 8.92
C ALA A 116 -2.63 14.01 10.06
N ASN A 117 -2.74 13.53 11.30
CA ASN A 117 -2.01 14.04 12.47
C ASN A 117 -0.70 13.28 12.73
N TRP A 118 -0.27 12.44 11.78
CA TRP A 118 0.94 11.63 11.84
C TRP A 118 0.95 10.58 12.95
N LYS A 119 -0.23 10.13 13.40
CA LYS A 119 -0.39 9.09 14.42
C LYS A 119 -0.51 7.72 13.76
N LEU A 120 0.22 6.75 14.30
CA LEU A 120 0.26 5.38 13.82
C LEU A 120 -0.78 4.53 14.56
N TYR A 121 -1.54 3.75 13.79
CA TYR A 121 -2.53 2.83 14.31
C TYR A 121 -2.37 1.44 13.70
N GLN A 122 -2.72 0.43 14.48
CA GLN A 122 -2.85 -0.96 14.05
C GLN A 122 -4.31 -1.38 14.12
N SER A 123 -4.78 -2.14 13.13
CA SER A 123 -6.14 -2.67 13.11
C SER A 123 -6.34 -3.77 14.16
N VAL A 124 -7.51 -3.80 14.78
CA VAL A 124 -8.04 -4.96 15.50
C VAL A 124 -8.97 -5.69 14.54
N GLY A 125 -8.55 -6.88 14.12
CA GLY A 125 -9.17 -7.62 13.02
C GLY A 125 -8.44 -7.38 11.70
N VAL A 126 -8.87 -8.13 10.68
CA VAL A 126 -8.24 -8.18 9.35
C VAL A 126 -9.33 -8.16 8.27
N ARG A 127 -8.97 -7.74 7.05
CA ARG A 127 -9.91 -7.65 5.92
C ARG A 127 -11.16 -6.85 6.29
N THR A 128 -12.33 -7.27 5.85
CA THR A 128 -13.61 -6.60 6.15
C THR A 128 -14.08 -6.75 7.60
N ASN A 129 -13.30 -7.37 8.49
CA ASN A 129 -13.64 -7.60 9.90
C ASN A 129 -12.86 -6.68 10.86
N ILE A 130 -12.27 -5.58 10.37
CA ILE A 130 -11.67 -4.56 11.24
C ILE A 130 -12.77 -3.92 12.09
N SER A 131 -12.63 -4.00 13.41
CA SER A 131 -13.63 -3.51 14.37
C SER A 131 -13.16 -2.29 15.17
N SER A 132 -11.85 -2.12 15.34
CA SER A 132 -11.26 -0.98 16.04
C SER A 132 -9.78 -0.79 15.66
N TRP A 133 -9.17 0.23 16.25
CA TRP A 133 -7.78 0.63 16.02
C TRP A 133 -7.04 0.80 17.35
N VAL A 134 -5.80 0.32 17.40
CA VAL A 134 -4.89 0.52 18.54
C VAL A 134 -3.83 1.53 18.16
N ALA A 135 -3.72 2.62 18.91
CA ALA A 135 -2.66 3.60 18.72
C ALA A 135 -1.30 3.00 19.13
N LEU A 136 -0.31 3.12 18.25
CA LEU A 136 1.06 2.69 18.51
C LEU A 136 1.96 3.90 18.70
N LEU A 137 3.01 3.72 19.51
CA LEU A 137 4.05 4.73 19.74
C LEU A 137 3.49 6.13 20.09
N PRO A 138 2.65 6.25 21.14
CA PRO A 138 2.10 7.53 21.54
C PRO A 138 3.22 8.55 21.78
N GLY A 139 3.05 9.75 21.21
CA GLY A 139 4.04 10.83 21.27
C GLY A 139 5.07 10.85 20.14
N LYS A 140 5.07 9.85 19.24
CA LYS A 140 5.82 9.92 17.99
C LYS A 140 4.90 10.34 16.84
N ASN A 141 5.46 11.11 15.91
CA ASN A 141 4.83 11.48 14.65
C ASN A 141 5.53 10.68 13.54
N ILE A 142 4.79 9.79 12.90
CA ILE A 142 5.28 8.86 11.88
C ILE A 142 4.84 9.36 10.51
N LYS A 143 5.77 9.44 9.57
CA LYS A 143 5.55 9.92 8.20
C LYS A 143 5.29 8.79 7.21
N SER A 144 6.00 7.68 7.35
CA SER A 144 5.83 6.50 6.50
C SER A 144 6.10 5.24 7.29
N LEU A 145 5.49 4.14 6.83
CA LEU A 145 5.64 2.83 7.43
C LEU A 145 5.81 1.75 6.36
N SER A 146 6.43 0.64 6.73
CA SER A 146 6.44 -0.61 5.98
C SER A 146 6.48 -1.78 6.97
N VAL A 147 5.67 -2.80 6.76
CA VAL A 147 5.66 -4.03 7.56
C VAL A 147 6.14 -5.22 6.73
N ASP A 148 7.00 -6.05 7.30
CA ASP A 148 7.49 -7.29 6.69
C ASP A 148 7.72 -8.33 7.80
N GLY A 149 7.03 -9.48 7.72
CA GLY A 149 6.96 -10.42 8.84
C GLY A 149 6.54 -9.75 10.16
N ASP A 150 7.30 -10.00 11.22
CA ASP A 150 7.10 -9.43 12.56
C ASP A 150 7.84 -8.09 12.76
N GLN A 151 8.22 -7.42 11.67
CA GLN A 151 9.00 -6.19 11.70
C GLN A 151 8.23 -5.02 11.09
N LEU A 152 8.16 -3.93 11.86
CA LEU A 152 7.61 -2.66 11.44
C LEU A 152 8.73 -1.63 11.29
N TRP A 153 8.97 -1.22 10.04
CA TRP A 153 9.91 -0.17 9.66
C TRP A 153 9.18 1.16 9.58
N LEU A 154 9.67 2.17 10.28
CA LEU A 154 9.03 3.46 10.40
C LEU A 154 10.01 4.58 10.07
N VAL A 155 9.50 5.67 9.48
CA VAL A 155 10.22 6.93 9.36
C VAL A 155 9.41 8.00 10.08
N THR A 156 10.03 8.69 11.04
CA THR A 156 9.37 9.81 11.73
C THR A 156 9.27 11.03 10.81
N VAL A 157 8.42 12.00 11.18
CA VAL A 157 8.36 13.30 10.48
C VAL A 157 9.72 14.03 10.47
N GLU A 158 10.55 13.79 11.48
CA GLU A 158 11.91 14.33 11.61
C GLU A 158 12.95 13.58 10.75
N GLY A 159 12.57 12.46 10.11
CA GLY A 159 13.45 11.65 9.26
C GLY A 159 14.22 10.55 10.00
N THR A 160 13.90 10.28 11.26
CA THR A 160 14.49 9.17 12.02
C THR A 160 13.89 7.85 11.57
N ILE A 161 14.74 6.87 11.26
CA ILE A 161 14.31 5.50 10.92
C ILE A 161 14.25 4.68 12.20
N MET A 162 13.12 3.99 12.42
CA MET A 162 12.91 3.09 13.55
C MET A 162 12.53 1.70 13.05
N LEU A 163 13.00 0.68 13.75
CA LEU A 163 12.60 -0.71 13.57
C LEU A 163 11.93 -1.19 14.86
N CYS A 164 10.72 -1.70 14.76
CA CYS A 164 9.95 -2.23 15.87
C CYS A 164 9.53 -3.67 15.60
N ASN A 165 9.50 -4.50 16.65
CA ASN A 165 8.89 -5.82 16.57
C ASN A 165 7.39 -5.68 16.83
N VAL A 166 6.57 -6.39 16.07
CA VAL A 166 5.10 -6.36 16.14
C VAL A 166 4.49 -7.75 16.25
#